data_AF-A0A538AVU8-F1
#
_entry.id   AF-A0A538AVU8-F1
#
_cell.length_a   1.000
_cell.length_b   1.000
_cell.length_c   1.000
_cell.angle_alpha   90.00
_cell.angle_beta   90.00
_cell.angle_gamma   90.00
#
_symmetry.space_group_name_H-M   'P 1'
#
loop_
_entity.id
_entity.type
_entity.pdbx_description
1 polymer ?
#
loop_
_entity_poly.entity_id
_entity_poly.type
_entity_poly.pdbx_seq_one_letter_code
_entity_poly.pdbx_strand_id
1 'polypeptide(L)' 'MNIAARIADYARPGEVLVSQEVVDAAEGTPVTFTEIGPVELKGVSGALRLHRANAT' A
#
# COMPACT_ATOMS: atom_id res chain seq x y z
N MET A 1 -2.76 -6.72 15.51
CA MET A 1 -2.29 -5.51 14.81
C MET A 1 -2.96 -5.47 13.44
N ASN A 2 -3.50 -4.34 13.00
CA ASN A 2 -4.15 -4.21 11.69
C ASN A 2 -3.29 -3.34 10.78
N ILE A 3 -2.59 -3.96 9.82
CA ILE A 3 -1.71 -3.27 8.86
C ILE A 3 -2.51 -2.38 7.92
N ALA A 4 -3.65 -2.86 7.41
CA ALA A 4 -4.50 -2.09 6.51
C ALA A 4 -4.96 -0.77 7.14
N ALA A 5 -5.31 -0.78 8.43
CA ALA A 5 -5.65 0.44 9.16
C ALA A 5 -4.47 1.44 9.20
N ARG A 6 -3.23 0.97 9.36
CA ARG A 6 -2.04 1.83 9.37
C ARG A 6 -1.70 2.40 8.01
N ILE A 7 -1.93 1.62 6.96
CA ILE A 7 -1.78 2.10 5.59
C ILE A 7 -2.83 3.17 5.28
N ALA A 8 -4.09 2.95 5.71
CA ALA A 8 -5.16 3.94 5.55
C ALA A 8 -4.91 5.24 6.33
N ASP A 9 -4.40 5.14 7.57
CA ASP A 9 -4.00 6.31 8.37
C ASP A 9 -2.88 7.13 7.71
N TYR A 10 -2.01 6.49 6.91
CA TYR A 10 -0.90 7.14 6.21
C TYR A 10 -1.28 7.75 4.85
N ALA A 11 -2.28 7.17 4.18
CA ALA A 11 -2.71 7.61 2.85
C ALA A 11 -3.25 9.05 2.86
N ARG A 12 -2.98 9.80 1.79
CA ARG A 12 -3.58 11.13 1.59
C ARG A 12 -5.01 11.01 1.04
N PRO A 13 -5.85 12.04 1.18
CA PRO A 13 -7.17 12.06 0.55
C PRO A 13 -7.09 11.76 -0.95
N GLY A 14 -7.88 10.79 -1.41
CA GLY A 14 -7.91 10.35 -2.80
C GLY A 14 -6.81 9.35 -3.19
N GLU A 15 -5.90 8.99 -2.29
CA GLU A 15 -4.92 7.93 -2.53
C GLU A 15 -5.44 6.57 -2.09
N VAL A 16 -5.15 5.56 -2.90
CA VAL A 16 -5.30 4.16 -2.54
C VAL A 16 -3.90 3.57 -2.41
N LEU A 17 -3.50 3.28 -1.17
CA LEU A 17 -2.21 2.65 -0.88
C LEU A 17 -2.40 1.17 -0.53
N VAL A 18 -1.48 0.35 -1.00
CA VAL A 18 -1.46 -1.09 -0.77
C VAL A 18 -0.06 -1.56 -0.41
N SER A 19 0.05 -2.72 0.24
CA SER A 19 1.33 -3.36 0.52
C SER A 19 1.84 -4.16 -0.68
N GLN A 20 3.11 -4.57 -0.63
CA GLN A 20 3.69 -5.45 -1.64
C GLN A 20 2.89 -6.75 -1.83
N GLU A 21 2.39 -7.35 -0.74
CA GLU A 21 1.64 -8.60 -0.80
C GLU A 21 0.35 -8.48 -1.62
N VAL A 22 -0.27 -7.29 -1.64
CA VAL A 22 -1.44 -7.03 -2.49
C VAL A 22 -1.05 -6.92 -3.95
N VAL A 23 0.10 -6.30 -4.25
CA VAL A 23 0.63 -6.22 -5.62
C VAL A 23 0.91 -7.62 -6.16
N ASP A 24 1.57 -8.46 -5.36
CA ASP A 24 1.91 -9.84 -5.73
C ASP A 24 0.66 -10.70 -5.96
N ALA A 25 -0.43 -10.43 -5.23
CA ALA A 25 -1.69 -11.15 -5.37
C ALA A 25 -2.62 -10.61 -6.49
N ALA A 26 -2.34 -9.43 -7.04
CA ALA A 26 -3.22 -8.73 -7.99
C ALA A 26 -2.91 -9.05 -9.47
N GLU A 27 -2.21 -10.15 -9.74
CA GLU A 27 -1.86 -10.58 -11.10
C GLU A 27 -3.10 -10.72 -11.99
N GLY A 28 -3.05 -10.16 -13.20
CA GLY A 28 -4.17 -10.20 -14.16
C GLY A 28 -5.30 -9.19 -13.93
N THR A 29 -5.14 -8.25 -12.97
CA THR A 29 -6.11 -7.16 -12.76
C THR A 29 -5.77 -5.91 -13.60
N PRO A 30 -6.75 -5.06 -13.97
CA PRO A 30 -6.52 -3.82 -14.69
C PRO A 30 -6.00 -2.67 -13.79
N VAL A 31 -5.34 -3.00 -12.67
CA VAL A 31 -4.84 -2.03 -11.69
C VAL A 31 -3.35 -1.81 -11.94
N THR A 32 -2.97 -0.54 -12.06
CA THR A 32 -1.56 -0.14 -12.11
C THR A 32 -1.06 0.19 -10.71
N PHE A 33 0.10 -0.34 -10.35
CA PHE A 33 0.77 -0.07 -9.08
C PHE A 33 2.04 0.75 -9.31
N THR A 34 2.22 1.82 -8.54
CA THR A 34 3.43 2.64 -8.54
C THR A 34 4.07 2.59 -7.16
N GLU A 35 5.31 2.09 -7.08
CA GLU A 35 6.05 2.03 -5.82
C GLU A 35 6.24 3.43 -5.24
N ILE A 36 5.91 3.60 -3.96
CA ILE A 36 6.23 4.80 -3.18
C ILE A 36 7.45 4.57 -2.27
N GLY A 37 7.83 3.29 -2.08
CA GLY A 37 9.02 2.87 -1.34
C GLY A 37 8.72 2.31 0.06
N PRO A 38 9.76 2.03 0.85
CA PRO A 38 9.63 1.60 2.24
C PRO A 38 9.13 2.77 3.13
N VAL A 39 8.10 2.51 3.93
CA VAL A 39 7.49 3.49 4.84
C VAL A 39 7.39 2.90 6.24
N GLU A 40 7.89 3.61 7.24
CA GLU A 40 7.66 3.27 8.63
C GLU A 40 6.26 3.74 9.05
N LEU A 41 5.43 2.79 9.49
CA LEU A 41 4.07 3.06 9.93
C LEU A 41 3.99 3.00 11.45
N LYS A 42 3.20 3.91 12.05
CA LYS A 42 3.06 3.99 13.51
C LYS A 42 2.60 2.64 14.10
N GLY A 43 3.41 2.11 15.01
CA GLY A 43 3.11 0.85 15.70
C GLY A 43 3.24 -0.39 14.84
N VAL A 44 3.90 -0.29 13.68
CA VAL A 44 4.33 -1.43 12.86
C VAL A 44 5.84 -1.55 12.99
N SER A 45 6.33 -2.76 13.26
CA SER A 45 7.76 -3.01 13.36
C SER A 45 8.38 -3.03 11.96
N GLY A 46 9.35 -2.16 11.72
CA GLY A 46 10.07 -2.06 10.46
C GLY A 46 9.31 -1.27 9.38
N ALA A 47 9.99 -1.05 8.26
CA ALA A 47 9.41 -0.36 7.13
C ALA A 47 8.62 -1.33 6.23
N LEU A 48 7.45 -0.89 5.79
CA LEU A 48 6.61 -1.62 4.85
C LEU A 48 6.77 -1.02 3.45
N ARG A 49 7.00 -1.85 2.44
CA ARG A 49 7.02 -1.38 1.04
C ARG A 49 5.59 -1.14 0.58
N LEU A 50 5.29 0.11 0.21
CA LEU A 50 3.98 0.54 -0.21
C LEU A 50 3.94 0.89 -1.69
N HIS A 51 2.73 0.78 -2.26
CA HIS A 51 2.43 1.13 -3.64
C HIS A 51 1.16 1.96 -3.70
N ARG A 52 1.12 2.94 -4.60
CA ARG A 52 -0.12 3.62 -4.99
C ARG A 52 -0.81 2.80 -6.07
N ALA A 53 -2.07 2.45 -5.84
CA ALA A 53 -2.91 1.77 -6.82
C ALA A 53 -3.74 2.80 -7.61
N ASN A 54 -3.80 2.62 -8.92
CA ASN A 54 -4.70 3.36 -9.80
C ASN A 54 -5.45 2.36 -10.68
N ALA A 55 -6.77 2.42 -10.68
CA ALA A 55 -7.57 1.69 -11.65
C ALA A 55 -7.47 2.40 -13.01
N THR A 56 -7.25 1.61 -14.06
CA THR A 56 -7.17 2.10 -15.45
C THR A 56 -8.56 2.28 -16.04
#